data_AF-A0A8T3PHL8-F1
#
_entry.id   AF-A0A8T3PHL8-F1
#
_cell.length_a   1.000
_cell.length_b   1.000
_cell.length_c   1.000
_cell.angle_alpha   90.00
_cell.angle_beta   90.00
_cell.angle_gamma   90.00
#
_symmetry.space_group_name_H-M   'P 1'
#
loop_
_entity.id
_entity.type
_entity.pdbx_description
1 polymer ?
#
loop_
_entity_poly.entity_id
_entity_poly.type
_entity_poly.pdbx_seq_one_letter_code
_entity_poly.pdbx_strand_id
1 'polypeptide(L)'
;MERHLDVEALLAEEARELLVARKRGAVVHRTGDFHTAGAEFEAGFRAWLTRRLPIAYKVSHGHLVDTNRVSSPQLDVIVADGLSSLTALHGGRRNRVPAYRLCIRRGRAEVAVPLQ
;
A
#
# COMPACT_ATOMS: atom_id res chain seq x y z
N MET A 1 23.03 20.78 -26.19
CA MET A 1 21.59 20.60 -25.94
C MET A 1 21.46 20.04 -24.53
N GLU A 2 21.21 20.91 -23.56
CA GLU A 2 21.04 20.50 -22.17
C GLU A 2 19.72 19.73 -22.04
N ARG A 3 19.79 18.53 -21.48
CA ARG A 3 18.60 17.73 -21.15
C ARG A 3 18.21 18.08 -19.72
N HIS A 4 17.14 18.84 -19.58
CA HIS A 4 16.51 19.13 -18.30
C HIS A 4 15.42 18.09 -18.03
N LEU A 5 15.30 17.65 -16.77
CA LEU A 5 14.22 16.76 -16.36
C LEU A 5 12.94 17.57 -16.25
N ASP A 6 11.94 17.23 -17.08
CA ASP A 6 10.60 17.76 -16.94
C ASP A 6 9.86 16.99 -15.83
N VAL A 7 9.90 17.56 -14.63
CA VAL A 7 9.28 16.97 -13.43
C VAL A 7 7.76 16.92 -13.57
N GLU A 8 7.15 17.90 -14.23
CA GLU A 8 5.71 17.97 -14.42
C GLU A 8 5.24 16.85 -15.36
N ALA A 9 5.91 16.68 -16.50
CA ALA A 9 5.63 15.60 -17.44
C ALA A 9 5.80 14.23 -16.78
N LEU A 10 6.84 14.04 -15.96
CA LEU A 10 7.06 12.80 -15.21
C LEU A 10 5.90 12.52 -14.22
N LEU A 11 5.49 13.52 -13.44
CA LEU A 11 4.38 13.39 -12.48
C LEU A 11 3.04 13.14 -13.18
N ALA A 12 2.82 13.78 -14.34
CA ALA A 12 1.63 13.56 -15.15
C ALA A 12 1.56 12.10 -15.66
N GLU A 13 2.70 11.53 -16.08
CA GLU A 13 2.74 10.14 -16.54
C GLU A 13 2.49 9.16 -15.38
N GLU A 14 3.04 9.41 -14.20
CA GLU A 14 2.74 8.59 -13.02
C GLU A 14 1.27 8.66 -12.61
N ALA A 15 0.66 9.84 -12.65
CA ALA A 15 -0.77 9.98 -12.42
C ALA A 15 -1.58 9.19 -13.47
N ARG A 16 -1.12 9.17 -14.72
CA ARG A 16 -1.73 8.39 -15.80
C ARG A 16 -1.67 6.89 -15.51
N GLU A 17 -0.56 6.37 -14.99
CA GLU A 17 -0.43 4.96 -14.59
C GLU A 17 -1.49 4.56 -13.55
N LEU A 18 -1.68 5.38 -12.52
CA LEU A 18 -2.69 5.14 -11.49
C LEU A 18 -4.12 5.20 -12.06
N LEU A 19 -4.39 6.13 -12.96
CA LEU A 19 -5.67 6.22 -13.65
C LEU A 19 -5.93 5.00 -14.55
N VAL A 20 -4.90 4.48 -15.21
CA VAL A 20 -4.99 3.25 -16.01
C VAL A 20 -5.29 2.04 -15.12
N ALA A 21 -4.61 1.90 -13.98
CA ALA A 21 -4.89 0.84 -13.01
C ALA A 21 -6.34 0.88 -12.53
N ARG A 22 -6.86 2.08 -12.21
CA ARG A 22 -8.28 2.27 -11.85
C ARG A 22 -9.23 1.89 -12.99
N LYS A 23 -8.91 2.24 -14.23
CA LYS A 23 -9.72 1.88 -15.41
C LYS A 23 -9.75 0.36 -15.61
N ARG A 24 -8.62 -0.34 -15.46
CA ARG A 24 -8.54 -1.80 -15.50
C ARG A 24 -9.43 -2.44 -14.43
N GLY A 25 -9.31 -1.97 -13.19
CA GLY A 25 -10.18 -2.39 -12.10
C GLY A 25 -11.66 -2.21 -12.43
N ALA A 26 -12.05 -1.07 -13.01
CA ALA A 26 -13.43 -0.82 -13.43
C ALA A 26 -13.93 -1.75 -14.54
N VAL A 27 -13.05 -2.20 -15.45
CA VAL A 27 -13.39 -3.21 -16.46
C VAL A 27 -13.64 -4.57 -15.80
N VAL A 28 -12.74 -5.00 -14.92
CA VAL A 28 -12.88 -6.26 -14.17
C VAL A 28 -14.12 -6.22 -13.26
N HIS A 29 -14.42 -5.09 -12.63
CA HIS A 29 -15.58 -4.93 -11.75
C HIS A 29 -16.91 -5.26 -12.47
N ARG A 30 -17.00 -5.00 -13.78
CA ARG A 30 -18.21 -5.30 -14.58
C ARG A 30 -18.43 -6.81 -14.77
N THR A 31 -17.42 -7.64 -14.52
CA THR A 31 -17.51 -9.10 -14.60
C THR A 31 -18.08 -9.73 -13.33
N GLY A 32 -18.31 -8.94 -12.26
CA GLY A 32 -18.71 -9.43 -10.94
C GLY A 32 -17.52 -9.86 -10.06
N ASP A 33 -16.30 -9.87 -10.61
CA ASP A 33 -15.09 -10.11 -9.83
C ASP A 33 -14.61 -8.82 -9.14
N PHE A 34 -15.30 -8.48 -8.05
CA PHE A 34 -15.00 -7.28 -7.26
C PHE A 34 -13.64 -7.34 -6.56
N HIS A 35 -13.17 -8.55 -6.21
CA HIS A 35 -11.90 -8.75 -5.53
C HIS A 35 -10.73 -8.43 -6.46
N THR A 36 -10.73 -9.02 -7.66
CA THR A 36 -9.69 -8.74 -8.66
C THR A 36 -9.77 -7.28 -9.13
N ALA A 37 -10.97 -6.71 -9.24
CA ALA A 37 -11.17 -5.31 -9.58
C ALA A 37 -10.50 -4.34 -8.58
N GLY A 38 -10.63 -4.59 -7.28
CA GLY A 38 -9.94 -3.81 -6.24
C GLY A 38 -8.43 -4.00 -6.30
N ALA A 39 -7.98 -5.25 -6.44
CA ALA A 39 -6.57 -5.62 -6.44
C ALA A 39 -5.74 -4.88 -7.52
N GLU A 40 -6.31 -4.63 -8.70
CA GLU A 40 -5.66 -3.88 -9.77
C GLU A 40 -5.23 -2.47 -9.33
N PHE A 41 -6.15 -1.72 -8.72
CA PHE A 41 -5.86 -0.37 -8.27
C PHE A 41 -4.90 -0.38 -7.08
N GLU A 42 -5.14 -1.25 -6.11
CA GLU A 42 -4.31 -1.33 -4.91
C GLU A 42 -2.87 -1.72 -5.24
N ALA A 43 -2.66 -2.66 -6.16
CA ALA A 43 -1.33 -3.05 -6.61
C ALA A 43 -0.60 -1.90 -7.30
N GLY A 44 -1.28 -1.18 -8.21
CA GLY A 44 -0.71 0.00 -8.87
C GLY A 44 -0.33 1.09 -7.87
N PHE A 45 -1.18 1.36 -6.88
CA PHE A 45 -0.91 2.36 -5.85
C PHE A 45 0.23 1.96 -4.91
N ARG A 46 0.31 0.68 -4.50
CA ARG A 46 1.45 0.16 -3.72
C ARG A 46 2.76 0.28 -4.50
N ALA A 47 2.77 -0.08 -5.78
CA ALA A 47 3.95 0.02 -6.63
C ALA A 47 4.43 1.48 -6.77
N TRP A 48 3.49 2.42 -6.93
CA TRP A 48 3.79 3.86 -6.96
C TRP A 48 4.43 4.33 -5.63
N LEU A 49 3.84 3.97 -4.49
CA LEU A 49 4.39 4.32 -3.17
C LEU A 49 5.80 3.75 -2.96
N THR A 50 6.05 2.50 -3.34
CA THR A 50 7.37 1.87 -3.21
C THR A 50 8.46 2.63 -3.96
N ARG A 51 8.13 3.21 -5.13
CA ARG A 51 9.09 4.00 -5.91
C ARG A 51 9.32 5.41 -5.34
N ARG A 52 8.36 5.94 -4.59
CA ARG A 52 8.38 7.31 -4.07
C ARG A 52 8.88 7.43 -2.64
N LEU A 53 8.68 6.40 -1.83
CA LEU A 53 9.13 6.40 -0.45
C LEU A 53 10.63 6.07 -0.36
N PRO A 54 11.35 6.67 0.61
CA PRO A 54 12.72 6.27 0.93
C PRO A 54 12.82 4.77 1.20
N ILE A 55 13.98 4.17 0.91
CA ILE A 55 14.25 2.73 1.14
C ILE A 55 14.05 2.28 2.60
N ALA A 56 14.09 3.24 3.54
CA ALA A 56 13.77 3.03 4.95
C ALA A 56 12.29 2.67 5.19
N TYR A 57 11.42 2.73 4.18
CA TYR A 57 10.02 2.34 4.30
C TYR A 57 9.72 1.10 3.46
N LYS A 58 8.92 0.21 4.04
CA LYS A 58 8.36 -0.95 3.37
C LYS A 58 6.88 -0.71 3.10
N VAL A 59 6.46 -0.99 1.86
CA VAL A 59 5.05 -0.95 1.43
C VAL A 59 4.55 -2.38 1.24
N SER A 60 3.42 -2.72 1.86
CA SER A 60 2.79 -4.05 1.75
C SER A 60 1.26 -3.97 1.84
N HIS A 61 0.58 -5.12 1.92
CA HIS A 61 -0.85 -5.25 2.23
C HIS A 61 -1.05 -6.43 3.19
N GLY A 62 -2.20 -6.51 3.87
CA GLY A 62 -2.53 -7.61 4.77
C GLY A 62 -3.12 -7.16 6.11
N HIS A 63 -2.86 -7.93 7.16
CA HIS A 63 -3.39 -7.66 8.50
C HIS A 63 -2.28 -7.19 9.43
N LEU A 64 -2.60 -6.25 10.32
CA LEU A 64 -1.78 -5.93 11.48
C LEU A 64 -2.23 -6.80 12.66
N VAL A 65 -1.27 -7.22 13.48
CA VAL A 65 -1.55 -8.01 14.68
C VAL A 65 -0.84 -7.36 15.86
N ASP A 66 -1.58 -7.04 16.90
CA ASP A 66 -1.04 -6.40 18.10
C ASP A 66 -0.43 -7.41 19.10
N THR A 67 0.06 -6.89 20.23
CA THR A 67 0.63 -7.69 21.32
C THR A 67 -0.39 -8.58 22.03
N ASN A 68 -1.67 -8.19 21.99
CA ASN A 68 -2.80 -8.91 22.55
C ASN A 68 -3.37 -9.95 21.57
N ARG A 69 -2.72 -10.13 20.41
CA ARG A 69 -3.12 -11.04 19.33
C ARG A 69 -4.39 -10.62 18.59
N VAL A 70 -4.86 -9.39 18.77
CA VAL A 70 -5.97 -8.81 18.03
C VAL A 70 -5.48 -8.43 16.64
N SER A 71 -6.27 -8.77 15.62
CA SER A 71 -5.94 -8.53 14.22
C SER A 71 -6.78 -7.42 13.63
N SER A 72 -6.19 -6.57 12.79
CA SER A 72 -6.94 -5.59 12.00
C SER A 72 -7.75 -6.28 10.89
N PRO A 73 -8.76 -5.60 10.34
CA PRO A 73 -9.26 -5.91 9.00
C PRO A 73 -8.11 -5.94 7.98
N GLN A 74 -8.35 -6.54 6.82
CA GLN A 74 -7.39 -6.46 5.71
C GLN A 74 -7.21 -4.99 5.31
N LEU A 75 -5.95 -4.58 5.24
CA LEU A 75 -5.51 -3.27 4.80
C LEU A 75 -4.94 -3.39 3.39
N ASP A 76 -5.40 -2.48 2.53
CA ASP A 76 -5.04 -2.45 1.12
C ASP A 76 -3.60 -1.96 0.95
N VAL A 77 -3.17 -1.07 1.86
CA VAL A 77 -1.81 -0.51 1.90
C VAL A 77 -1.35 -0.39 3.35
N ILE A 78 -0.14 -0.87 3.62
CA ILE A 78 0.57 -0.73 4.88
C ILE A 78 1.93 -0.11 4.56
N VAL A 79 2.22 1.04 5.16
CA VAL A 79 3.55 1.65 5.13
C VAL A 79 4.17 1.56 6.52
N ALA A 80 5.30 0.88 6.61
CA ALA A 80 6.04 0.72 7.87
C ALA A 80 7.51 1.07 7.70
N ASP A 81 8.16 1.41 8.82
CA ASP A 81 9.61 1.53 8.86
C ASP A 81 10.25 0.15 8.60
N GLY A 82 11.15 0.07 7.61
CA GLY A 82 11.83 -1.14 7.18
C GLY A 82 12.87 -1.65 8.18
N LEU A 83 13.32 -0.81 9.13
CA LEU A 83 14.16 -1.22 10.26
C LEU A 83 13.33 -1.89 11.37
N SER A 84 12.03 -1.60 11.44
CA SER A 84 11.10 -2.35 12.28
C SER A 84 10.59 -3.57 11.52
N SER A 85 10.83 -4.76 12.05
CA SER A 85 10.46 -6.03 11.42
C SER A 85 8.96 -6.10 11.13
N LEU A 86 8.56 -5.84 9.88
CA LEU A 86 7.23 -6.16 9.40
C LEU A 86 7.17 -7.67 9.11
N THR A 87 6.89 -8.44 10.15
CA THR A 87 6.68 -9.89 10.04
C THR A 87 5.27 -10.12 9.50
N ALA A 88 5.17 -10.37 8.19
CA ALA A 88 3.97 -10.99 7.63
C ALA A 88 3.87 -12.40 8.23
N LEU A 89 2.78 -12.69 8.94
CA LEU A 89 2.52 -14.01 9.51
C LEU A 89 2.30 -15.02 8.37
N HIS A 90 3.34 -15.80 8.03
CA HIS A 90 3.22 -17.15 7.52
C HIS A 90 3.72 -18.10 8.61
N GLY A 91 2.81 -18.78 9.31
CA GLY A 91 3.16 -19.89 10.22
C GLY A 91 3.94 -19.50 11.49
N GLY A 92 3.21 -19.06 12.53
CA GLY A 92 3.55 -19.29 13.94
C GLY A 92 4.97 -19.06 14.46
N ARG A 93 5.32 -17.82 14.81
CA ARG A 93 6.04 -17.38 16.04
C ARG A 93 6.10 -15.84 16.04
N ARG A 94 5.83 -15.20 17.19
CA ARG A 94 5.56 -13.74 17.31
C ARG A 94 6.52 -13.08 18.31
N ASN A 95 6.99 -11.87 17.97
CA ASN A 95 7.32 -10.73 18.86
C ASN A 95 7.48 -9.48 17.96
N ARG A 96 6.58 -8.48 18.04
CA ARG A 96 6.69 -7.10 18.61
C ARG A 96 7.59 -6.14 17.76
N VAL A 97 7.30 -4.88 17.40
CA VAL A 97 6.43 -3.78 17.90
C VAL A 97 6.16 -2.72 16.76
N PRO A 98 5.88 -1.40 16.96
CA PRO A 98 5.09 -0.57 16.03
C PRO A 98 5.94 0.38 15.15
N ALA A 99 5.46 0.76 13.97
CA ALA A 99 5.77 2.02 13.29
C ALA A 99 4.96 2.10 11.99
N TYR A 100 3.64 1.98 12.07
CA TYR A 100 2.79 2.26 10.92
C TYR A 100 2.57 3.77 10.86
N ARG A 101 2.98 4.41 9.76
CA ARG A 101 2.76 5.84 9.54
C ARG A 101 1.50 6.11 8.72
N LEU A 102 1.05 5.13 7.93
CA LEU A 102 -0.12 5.26 7.08
C LEU A 102 -0.70 3.87 6.76
N CYS A 103 -2.00 3.73 6.95
CA CYS A 103 -2.79 2.61 6.46
C CYS A 103 -3.89 3.14 5.54
N ILE A 104 -4.23 2.40 4.48
CA ILE A 104 -5.35 2.76 3.61
C ILE A 104 -6.29 1.56 3.50
N ARG A 105 -7.58 1.83 3.69
CA ARG A 105 -8.66 0.86 3.52
C ARG A 105 -9.79 1.48 2.72
N ARG A 106 -10.24 0.81 1.66
CA ARG A 106 -11.35 1.28 0.79
C ARG A 106 -11.16 2.72 0.30
N GLY A 107 -9.91 3.10 -0.01
CA GLY A 107 -9.57 4.45 -0.45
C GLY A 107 -9.62 5.54 0.62
N ARG A 108 -9.76 5.18 1.90
CA ARG A 108 -9.64 6.12 3.03
C ARG A 108 -8.30 5.91 3.73
N ALA A 109 -7.55 6.99 3.89
CA ALA A 109 -6.37 7.02 4.74
C ALA A 109 -6.80 6.91 6.20
N GLU A 110 -6.38 5.84 6.85
CA GLU A 110 -6.48 5.66 8.30
C GLU A 110 -5.06 5.84 8.85
N VAL A 111 -4.87 6.86 9.69
CA VAL A 111 -3.65 6.93 10.51
C VAL A 111 -3.78 5.81 11.52
N ALA A 112 -3.02 4.74 11.33
CA ALA A 112 -2.87 3.75 12.37
C ALA A 112 -2.08 4.43 13.50
N VAL A 113 -2.77 4.82 14.56
CA VAL A 113 -2.15 5.29 15.80
C VAL A 113 -1.59 4.04 16.48
N PRO A 114 -0.35 4.04 17.02
CA PRO A 114 0.19 2.88 17.72
C PRO A 114 -0.86 2.38 18.72
N LEU A 115 -1.34 1.15 18.51
CA LEU A 115 -2.23 0.47 19.45
C LEU A 115 -1.45 0.36 20.76
N GLN A 116 -1.87 1.15 21.75
CA GLN A 116 -1.31 1.19 23.10
C GLN A 116 -1.56 -0.13 23.84
#